data_AF-U5VUH6-F1
#
_entry.id   AF-U5VUH6-F1
#
_cell.length_a   1.000
_cell.length_b   1.000
_cell.length_c   1.000
_cell.angle_alpha   90.00
_cell.angle_beta   90.00
_cell.angle_gamma   90.00
#
_symmetry.space_group_name_H-M   'P 1'
#
loop_
_entity.id
_entity.type
_entity.pdbx_description
1 polymer ?
#
loop_
_entity_poly.entity_id
_entity_poly.type
_entity_poly.pdbx_seq_one_letter_code
_entity_poly.pdbx_strand_id
1 'polypeptide(L)'
;MRLTDLRGRSVAVWGTGREGRAAVVAIAAHGPSRLIAVDDSANFLSVPWEGELAALAPLAGGDHAFAALVAADVVVRSPGVPQTHPWMAELRSRGVTVTGGSALWMADHAARTIGVTGSKGKSTTSSLISHLLAAVGRPNVFGGNIGVPLLDLPPAEQYVLELSSYQCSDLTDSPRVAVVTSLFPEHLDAHGGEREYYRDKLNLLAHAPELIVINGADERLVTETVAVKDANGFAAIPAGGGDSRFRVEDDGEVYCSDEVLFPRGTLRLRGRHNGRNLCVALAVLDGIGIDVVAERDTLRAAVESFQGLPHRLAEIEDPSGLTFVDDTLSTSPYSAMHAIDAYEGRPLTVLVGGTDRGLDYAPLREHLRHLELTVIGLPDSGPRILEELAGLPGVRTEEAEDLPSAVRLARKLTPPGGVVLLSPAAPSYGRFRNFEHRSEVFAQAVRDSA
;
A
#
# COMPACT_ATOMS: atom_id res chain seq x y z
N MET A 1 -19.04 14.19 -7.10
CA MET A 1 -18.64 15.23 -8.08
C MET A 1 -17.83 14.54 -9.17
N ARG A 2 -18.08 14.84 -10.44
CA ARG A 2 -17.38 14.26 -11.59
C ARG A 2 -16.43 15.26 -12.23
N LEU A 3 -15.50 14.79 -13.07
CA LEU A 3 -14.60 15.69 -13.81
C LEU A 3 -15.37 16.67 -14.70
N THR A 4 -16.49 16.23 -15.26
CA THR A 4 -17.37 17.06 -16.11
C THR A 4 -18.02 18.22 -15.35
N ASP A 5 -18.21 18.10 -14.03
CA ASP A 5 -18.78 19.14 -13.17
C ASP A 5 -17.80 20.31 -12.94
N LEU A 6 -16.53 20.16 -13.32
CA LEU A 6 -15.50 21.20 -13.20
C LEU A 6 -15.52 22.19 -14.37
N ARG A 7 -16.28 21.90 -15.44
CA ARG A 7 -16.41 22.77 -16.60
C ARG A 7 -16.88 24.16 -16.19
N GLY A 8 -16.16 25.19 -16.62
CA GLY A 8 -16.49 26.59 -16.32
C GLY A 8 -16.27 27.03 -14.87
N ARG A 9 -15.83 26.13 -13.97
CA ARG A 9 -15.49 26.47 -12.59
C ARG A 9 -14.02 26.86 -12.46
N SER A 10 -13.71 27.66 -11.46
CA SER A 10 -12.33 27.92 -11.05
C SER A 10 -11.84 26.78 -10.14
N VAL A 11 -10.72 26.18 -10.51
CA VAL A 11 -10.19 24.99 -9.84
C VAL A 11 -8.76 25.23 -9.37
N ALA A 12 -8.48 24.89 -8.12
CA ALA A 12 -7.13 24.85 -7.58
C ALA A 12 -6.71 23.40 -7.31
N VAL A 13 -5.59 22.95 -7.88
CA VAL A 13 -4.99 21.65 -7.60
C VAL A 13 -3.94 21.85 -6.50
N TRP A 14 -4.16 21.24 -5.34
CA TRP A 14 -3.25 21.37 -4.19
C TRP A 14 -2.27 20.18 -4.16
N GLY A 15 -0.99 20.48 -4.40
CA GLY A 15 0.12 19.53 -4.49
C GLY A 15 0.67 19.41 -5.90
N THR A 16 2.00 19.38 -6.03
CA THR A 16 2.75 19.42 -7.31
C THR A 16 3.43 18.09 -7.69
N GLY A 17 3.19 17.03 -6.90
CA GLY A 17 3.70 15.69 -7.16
C GLY A 17 2.99 14.97 -8.33
N ARG A 18 3.24 13.67 -8.47
CA ARG A 18 2.71 12.84 -9.57
C ARG A 18 1.19 12.92 -9.70
N GLU A 19 0.46 12.79 -8.58
CA GLU A 19 -1.01 12.88 -8.56
C GLU A 19 -1.52 14.28 -8.94
N GLY A 20 -0.81 15.33 -8.53
CA GLY A 20 -1.16 16.72 -8.88
C GLY A 20 -0.99 17.02 -10.37
N ARG A 21 0.07 16.49 -10.99
CA ARG A 21 0.26 16.58 -12.44
C ARG A 21 -0.86 15.88 -13.22
N ALA A 22 -1.17 14.64 -12.83
CA ALA A 22 -2.27 13.87 -13.42
C ALA A 22 -3.60 14.64 -13.28
N ALA A 23 -3.86 15.23 -12.11
CA ALA A 23 -5.03 16.05 -11.88
C ALA A 23 -5.09 17.28 -12.80
N VAL A 24 -4.01 18.03 -12.93
CA VAL A 24 -3.97 19.21 -13.82
C VAL A 24 -4.27 18.83 -15.27
N VAL A 25 -3.63 17.78 -15.78
CA VAL A 25 -3.82 17.34 -17.17
C VAL A 25 -5.26 16.87 -17.39
N ALA A 26 -5.79 16.03 -16.50
CA ALA A 26 -7.16 15.53 -16.62
C ALA A 26 -8.19 16.67 -16.52
N ILE A 27 -8.06 17.57 -15.54
CA ILE A 27 -9.01 18.67 -15.34
C ILE A 27 -8.99 19.66 -16.51
N ALA A 28 -7.80 19.98 -17.03
CA ALA A 28 -7.66 20.91 -18.16
C ALA A 28 -8.48 20.46 -19.38
N ALA A 29 -8.57 19.14 -19.64
CA ALA A 29 -9.34 18.58 -20.74
C ALA A 29 -10.87 18.83 -20.61
N HIS A 30 -11.38 19.19 -19.43
CA HIS A 30 -12.80 19.46 -19.18
C HIS A 30 -13.19 20.95 -19.22
N GLY A 31 -12.23 21.84 -19.50
CA GLY A 31 -12.48 23.27 -19.72
C GLY A 31 -12.92 24.04 -18.47
N PRO A 32 -12.13 24.06 -17.38
CA PRO A 32 -12.36 24.95 -16.25
C PRO A 32 -12.23 26.42 -16.69
N SER A 33 -12.88 27.36 -15.98
CA SER A 33 -12.71 28.79 -16.27
C SER A 33 -11.36 29.32 -15.81
N ARG A 34 -10.78 28.69 -14.79
CA ARG A 34 -9.41 28.92 -14.30
C ARG A 34 -8.88 27.63 -13.71
N LEU A 35 -7.61 27.32 -13.96
CA LEU A 35 -6.89 26.22 -13.34
C LEU A 35 -5.59 26.76 -12.74
N ILE A 36 -5.33 26.47 -11.48
CA ILE A 36 -4.11 26.88 -10.78
C ILE A 36 -3.55 25.70 -9.98
N ALA A 37 -2.23 25.56 -9.96
CA ALA A 37 -1.55 24.61 -9.08
C ALA A 37 -1.10 25.33 -7.82
N VAL A 38 -1.17 24.67 -6.67
CA VAL A 38 -0.76 25.22 -5.39
C VAL A 38 0.28 24.33 -4.75
N ASP A 39 1.42 24.93 -4.37
CA ASP A 39 2.44 24.29 -3.54
C ASP A 39 2.53 25.06 -2.21
N ASP A 40 2.17 24.38 -1.13
CA ASP A 40 2.24 24.91 0.24
C ASP A 40 3.61 24.64 0.90
N SER A 41 4.48 23.92 0.22
CA SER A 41 5.74 23.45 0.74
C SER A 41 6.91 24.12 0.02
N ALA A 42 7.88 24.63 0.76
CA ALA A 42 9.20 24.93 0.22
C ALA A 42 10.02 23.63 0.08
N ASN A 43 9.41 22.51 -0.33
CA ASN A 43 10.05 21.19 -0.33
C ASN A 43 10.81 20.89 -1.63
N PHE A 44 12.02 20.36 -1.47
CA PHE A 44 12.94 19.92 -2.52
C PHE A 44 12.44 18.79 -3.43
N LEU A 45 11.22 18.25 -3.20
CA LEU A 45 10.58 17.22 -4.04
C LEU A 45 9.64 17.80 -5.11
N SER A 46 9.55 19.14 -5.21
CA SER A 46 8.84 19.80 -6.31
C SER A 46 9.46 19.37 -7.64
N VAL A 47 8.73 18.58 -8.43
CA VAL A 47 9.12 18.31 -9.82
C VAL A 47 9.00 19.64 -10.58
N PRO A 48 9.99 20.06 -11.40
CA PRO A 48 9.98 21.37 -12.05
C PRO A 48 8.64 21.69 -12.69
N TRP A 49 7.94 22.69 -12.15
CA TRP A 49 6.61 23.09 -12.60
C TRP A 49 6.75 24.10 -13.73
N GLU A 50 7.05 23.59 -14.92
CA GLU A 50 7.47 24.37 -16.08
C GLU A 50 6.76 23.91 -17.36
N GLY A 51 6.97 24.64 -18.47
CA GLY A 51 6.49 24.27 -19.80
C GLY A 51 4.97 24.22 -19.90
N GLU A 52 4.45 23.18 -20.57
CA GLU A 52 3.01 23.00 -20.82
C GLU A 52 2.21 22.90 -19.51
N LEU A 53 2.75 22.25 -18.47
CA LEU A 53 2.08 22.14 -17.18
C LEU A 53 1.88 23.51 -16.51
N ALA A 54 2.92 24.36 -16.52
CA ALA A 54 2.83 25.71 -15.98
C ALA A 54 1.91 26.61 -16.82
N ALA A 55 1.83 26.38 -18.14
CA ALA A 55 0.90 27.07 -19.02
C ALA A 55 -0.56 26.66 -18.77
N LEU A 56 -0.82 25.37 -18.50
CA LEU A 56 -2.14 24.84 -18.16
C LEU A 56 -2.60 25.28 -16.78
N ALA A 57 -1.70 25.25 -15.80
CA ALA A 57 -1.97 25.60 -14.41
C ALA A 57 -0.78 26.38 -13.83
N PRO A 58 -0.83 27.72 -13.82
CA PRO A 58 0.20 28.52 -13.17
C PRO A 58 0.37 28.12 -11.71
N LEU A 59 1.61 28.21 -11.20
CA LEU A 59 1.91 27.82 -9.82
C LEU A 59 1.71 29.00 -8.86
N ALA A 60 0.94 28.78 -7.79
CA ALA A 60 0.88 29.65 -6.62
C ALA A 60 1.64 29.00 -5.45
N GLY A 61 2.68 29.67 -4.97
CA GLY A 61 3.48 29.26 -3.82
C GLY A 61 3.64 30.40 -2.80
N GLY A 62 4.25 30.08 -1.67
CA GLY A 62 4.52 31.05 -0.59
C GLY A 62 3.23 31.72 -0.08
N ASP A 63 3.28 33.04 0.12
CA ASP A 63 2.15 33.82 0.66
C ASP A 63 0.89 33.80 -0.22
N HIS A 64 1.02 33.39 -1.49
CA HIS A 64 -0.12 33.30 -2.42
C HIS A 64 -0.81 31.92 -2.43
N ALA A 65 -0.20 30.89 -1.85
CA ALA A 65 -0.70 29.52 -1.90
C ALA A 65 -2.11 29.38 -1.30
N PHE A 66 -2.29 29.82 -0.05
CA PHE A 66 -3.58 29.72 0.63
C PHE A 66 -4.66 30.60 -0.01
N ALA A 67 -4.30 31.82 -0.43
CA ALA A 67 -5.22 32.72 -1.10
C ALA A 67 -5.75 32.14 -2.42
N ALA A 68 -4.92 31.39 -3.16
CA ALA A 68 -5.33 30.69 -4.37
C ALA A 68 -6.36 29.57 -4.08
N LEU A 69 -6.17 28.81 -2.99
CA LEU A 69 -7.12 27.77 -2.58
C LEU A 69 -8.49 28.35 -2.20
N VAL A 70 -8.49 29.44 -1.43
CA VAL A 70 -9.73 30.11 -0.98
C VAL A 70 -10.50 30.76 -2.13
N ALA A 71 -9.80 31.25 -3.15
CA ALA A 71 -10.41 31.92 -4.29
C ALA A 71 -11.01 30.96 -5.33
N ALA A 72 -10.77 29.65 -5.22
CA ALA A 72 -11.28 28.66 -6.15
C ALA A 72 -12.67 28.16 -5.77
N ASP A 73 -13.49 27.82 -6.76
CA ASP A 73 -14.78 27.17 -6.55
C ASP A 73 -14.62 25.72 -6.06
N VAL A 74 -13.54 25.05 -6.50
CA VAL A 74 -13.19 23.68 -6.13
C VAL A 74 -11.69 23.56 -5.89
N VAL A 75 -11.33 22.94 -4.78
CA VAL A 75 -9.96 22.50 -4.50
C VAL A 75 -9.87 20.99 -4.74
N VAL A 76 -8.97 20.58 -5.63
CA VAL A 76 -8.61 19.18 -5.87
C VAL A 76 -7.32 18.89 -5.11
N ARG A 77 -7.47 18.21 -3.97
CA ARG A 77 -6.39 17.89 -3.04
C ARG A 77 -5.64 16.63 -3.50
N SER A 78 -4.31 16.70 -3.50
CA SER A 78 -3.46 15.52 -3.68
C SER A 78 -3.46 14.65 -2.42
N PRO A 79 -3.38 13.31 -2.54
CA PRO A 79 -3.35 12.40 -1.38
C PRO A 79 -2.23 12.69 -0.36
N GLY A 80 -1.12 13.28 -0.80
CA GLY A 80 0.01 13.63 0.07
C GLY A 80 -0.24 14.81 1.02
N VAL A 81 -1.29 15.61 0.78
CA VAL A 81 -1.69 16.69 1.69
C VAL A 81 -2.59 16.07 2.76
N PRO A 82 -2.25 16.10 4.07
CA PRO A 82 -3.02 15.38 5.09
C PRO A 82 -4.39 16.02 5.37
N GLN A 83 -5.35 15.21 5.84
CA GLN A 83 -6.68 15.71 6.26
C GLN A 83 -6.58 16.63 7.49
N THR A 84 -5.53 16.44 8.30
CA THR A 84 -5.22 17.25 9.48
C THR A 84 -4.54 18.58 9.15
N HIS A 85 -4.29 18.89 7.88
CA HIS A 85 -3.65 20.14 7.49
C HIS A 85 -4.46 21.36 8.01
N PRO A 86 -3.84 22.37 8.66
CA PRO A 86 -4.58 23.49 9.26
C PRO A 86 -5.52 24.22 8.30
N TRP A 87 -5.10 24.36 7.03
CA TRP A 87 -5.92 24.99 5.99
C TRP A 87 -7.21 24.21 5.66
N MET A 88 -7.29 22.90 5.92
CA MET A 88 -8.51 22.13 5.66
C MET A 88 -9.69 22.62 6.49
N ALA A 89 -9.46 22.92 7.77
CA ALA A 89 -10.50 23.45 8.66
C ALA A 89 -11.00 24.81 8.16
N GLU A 90 -10.10 25.66 7.66
CA GLU A 90 -10.45 26.99 7.17
C GLU A 90 -11.11 26.97 5.79
N LEU A 91 -10.68 26.11 4.87
CA LEU A 91 -11.37 25.90 3.60
C LEU A 91 -12.82 25.43 3.83
N ARG A 92 -13.01 24.48 4.77
CA ARG A 92 -14.34 23.99 5.15
C ARG A 92 -15.20 25.09 5.78
N SER A 93 -14.66 25.91 6.69
CA SER A 93 -15.43 26.99 7.34
C SER A 93 -15.85 28.09 6.36
N ARG A 94 -15.09 28.28 5.28
CA ARG A 94 -15.40 29.20 4.18
C ARG A 94 -16.31 28.58 3.11
N GLY A 95 -16.72 27.33 3.26
CA GLY A 95 -17.59 26.63 2.31
C GLY A 95 -16.92 26.25 0.99
N VAL A 96 -15.58 26.27 0.93
CA VAL A 96 -14.83 25.85 -0.26
C VAL A 96 -15.03 24.35 -0.46
N THR A 97 -15.41 23.94 -1.66
CA THR A 97 -15.57 22.52 -1.98
C THR A 97 -14.20 21.88 -2.16
N VAL A 98 -13.86 20.90 -1.32
CA VAL A 98 -12.62 20.13 -1.42
C VAL A 98 -12.94 18.70 -1.85
N THR A 99 -12.22 18.21 -2.86
CA THR A 99 -12.32 16.83 -3.38
C THR A 99 -10.93 16.26 -3.66
N GLY A 100 -10.81 14.95 -3.85
CA GLY A 100 -9.59 14.30 -4.31
C GLY A 100 -9.65 13.97 -5.81
N GLY A 101 -8.49 13.89 -6.46
CA GLY A 101 -8.40 13.41 -7.85
C GLY A 101 -8.94 11.97 -8.01
N SER A 102 -8.65 11.10 -7.03
CA SER A 102 -9.17 9.73 -6.98
C SER A 102 -10.70 9.69 -6.87
N ALA A 103 -11.30 10.61 -6.12
CA ALA A 103 -12.75 10.70 -5.97
C ALA A 103 -13.42 11.13 -7.29
N LEU A 104 -12.85 12.12 -7.96
CA LEU A 104 -13.31 12.56 -9.29
C LEU A 104 -13.26 11.42 -10.30
N TRP A 105 -12.17 10.65 -10.34
CA TRP A 105 -12.05 9.51 -11.24
C TRP A 105 -13.04 8.40 -10.88
N MET A 106 -13.18 8.07 -9.60
CA MET A 106 -14.09 7.00 -9.13
C MET A 106 -15.54 7.31 -9.48
N ALA A 107 -15.97 8.57 -9.37
CA ALA A 107 -17.33 9.00 -9.70
C ALA A 107 -17.75 8.72 -11.16
N ASP A 108 -16.78 8.59 -12.07
CA ASP A 108 -16.99 8.27 -13.49
C ASP A 108 -16.79 6.77 -13.81
N HIS A 109 -16.06 6.02 -12.97
CA HIS A 109 -15.59 4.66 -13.28
C HIS A 109 -16.02 3.57 -12.29
N ALA A 110 -16.67 3.92 -11.17
CA ALA A 110 -17.03 3.04 -10.07
C ALA A 110 -17.58 1.68 -10.50
N ALA A 111 -18.54 1.66 -11.43
CA ALA A 111 -19.21 0.45 -11.93
C ALA A 111 -18.27 -0.58 -12.60
N ARG A 112 -17.03 -0.19 -12.94
CA ARG A 112 -16.03 -1.04 -13.60
C ARG A 112 -14.82 -1.32 -12.72
N THR A 113 -14.88 -0.93 -11.45
CA THR A 113 -13.71 -0.92 -10.58
C THR A 113 -13.77 -1.99 -9.50
N ILE A 114 -12.68 -2.71 -9.34
CA ILE A 114 -12.34 -3.49 -8.16
C ILE A 114 -11.31 -2.67 -7.37
N GLY A 115 -11.70 -2.12 -6.23
CA GLY A 115 -10.83 -1.32 -5.37
C GLY A 115 -10.35 -2.13 -4.17
N VAL A 116 -9.05 -2.08 -3.90
CA VAL A 116 -8.39 -2.81 -2.82
C VAL A 116 -7.70 -1.83 -1.88
N THR A 117 -8.06 -1.86 -0.60
CA THR A 117 -7.37 -1.14 0.47
C THR A 117 -7.06 -2.04 1.67
N GLY A 118 -6.42 -1.48 2.69
CA GLY A 118 -5.87 -2.21 3.83
C GLY A 118 -4.62 -1.56 4.42
N SER A 119 -4.23 -1.88 5.64
CA SER A 119 -2.94 -1.43 6.18
C SER A 119 -1.79 -2.20 5.50
N LYS A 120 -1.93 -3.53 5.42
CA LYS A 120 -0.99 -4.47 4.77
C LYS A 120 -1.72 -5.41 3.81
N GLY A 121 -1.00 -5.98 2.85
CA GLY A 121 -1.54 -6.95 1.89
C GLY A 121 -2.25 -6.36 0.66
N LYS A 122 -2.52 -5.04 0.63
CA LYS A 122 -3.16 -4.34 -0.49
C LYS A 122 -2.54 -4.69 -1.84
N SER A 123 -1.23 -4.43 -1.94
CA SER A 123 -0.49 -4.47 -3.20
C SER A 123 -0.41 -5.87 -3.77
N THR A 124 -0.11 -6.85 -2.91
CA THR A 124 -0.12 -8.26 -3.28
C THR A 124 -1.51 -8.72 -3.69
N THR A 125 -2.54 -8.35 -2.93
CA THR A 125 -3.91 -8.79 -3.21
C THR A 125 -4.43 -8.17 -4.51
N SER A 126 -4.22 -6.88 -4.74
CA SER A 126 -4.67 -6.20 -5.95
C SER A 126 -3.94 -6.67 -7.20
N SER A 127 -2.62 -6.90 -7.13
CA SER A 127 -1.89 -7.45 -8.27
C SER A 127 -2.25 -8.91 -8.53
N LEU A 128 -2.49 -9.71 -7.48
CA LEU A 128 -2.95 -11.09 -7.62
C LEU A 128 -4.35 -11.16 -8.24
N ILE A 129 -5.29 -10.31 -7.81
CA ILE A 129 -6.62 -10.19 -8.45
C ILE A 129 -6.46 -9.86 -9.95
N SER A 130 -5.66 -8.84 -10.29
CA SER A 130 -5.43 -8.44 -11.67
C SER A 130 -4.85 -9.58 -12.53
N HIS A 131 -3.83 -10.27 -11.99
CA HIS A 131 -3.15 -11.38 -12.65
C HIS A 131 -4.07 -12.58 -12.89
N LEU A 132 -4.83 -12.98 -11.86
CA LEU A 132 -5.76 -14.10 -11.96
C LEU A 132 -6.92 -13.79 -12.92
N LEU A 133 -7.44 -12.56 -12.91
CA LEU A 133 -8.47 -12.12 -13.87
C LEU A 133 -7.96 -12.21 -15.31
N ALA A 134 -6.74 -11.74 -15.57
CA ALA A 134 -6.14 -11.84 -16.90
C ALA A 134 -5.99 -13.30 -17.36
N ALA A 135 -5.58 -14.20 -16.45
CA ALA A 135 -5.40 -15.62 -16.75
C ALA A 135 -6.70 -16.33 -17.15
N VAL A 136 -7.83 -15.95 -16.54
CA VAL A 136 -9.17 -16.47 -16.89
C VAL A 136 -9.87 -15.67 -18.00
N GLY A 137 -9.11 -14.94 -18.81
CA GLY A 137 -9.63 -14.23 -19.99
C GLY A 137 -10.42 -12.95 -19.69
N ARG A 138 -10.24 -12.34 -18.51
CA ARG A 138 -10.82 -11.03 -18.13
C ARG A 138 -9.73 -9.95 -18.06
N PRO A 139 -9.29 -9.39 -19.20
CA PRO A 139 -8.29 -8.34 -19.22
C PRO A 139 -8.76 -7.12 -18.42
N ASN A 140 -7.81 -6.45 -17.77
CA ASN A 140 -8.09 -5.32 -16.89
C ASN A 140 -6.89 -4.36 -16.87
N VAL A 141 -7.13 -3.13 -16.42
CA VAL A 141 -6.08 -2.15 -16.16
C VAL A 141 -5.79 -2.10 -14.66
N PHE A 142 -4.54 -2.36 -14.31
CA PHE A 142 -4.05 -2.29 -12.93
C PHE A 142 -3.38 -0.95 -12.66
N GLY A 143 -3.65 -0.35 -11.50
CA GLY A 143 -2.99 0.88 -11.08
C GLY A 143 -3.47 1.41 -9.73
N GLY A 144 -3.36 2.71 -9.52
CA GLY A 144 -3.81 3.36 -8.29
C GLY A 144 -2.67 4.01 -7.50
N ASN A 145 -2.65 3.74 -6.19
CA ASN A 145 -1.58 4.15 -5.28
C ASN A 145 -0.19 3.65 -5.73
N ILE A 146 -0.13 2.48 -6.38
CA ILE A 146 1.06 1.93 -7.01
C ILE A 146 0.87 1.92 -8.53
N GLY A 147 1.96 2.09 -9.28
CA GLY A 147 1.93 2.10 -10.73
C GLY A 147 1.46 3.46 -11.25
N VAL A 148 0.42 3.48 -12.07
CA VAL A 148 -0.09 4.69 -12.75
C VAL A 148 -1.18 5.36 -11.89
N PRO A 149 -1.14 6.70 -11.69
CA PRO A 149 -2.22 7.46 -11.04
C PRO A 149 -3.57 7.20 -11.68
N LEU A 150 -4.66 7.27 -10.91
CA LEU A 150 -6.01 6.98 -11.42
C LEU A 150 -6.36 7.83 -12.65
N LEU A 151 -6.07 9.13 -12.57
CA LEU A 151 -6.37 10.10 -13.64
C LEU A 151 -5.49 9.94 -14.89
N ASP A 152 -4.43 9.13 -14.83
CA ASP A 152 -3.55 8.79 -15.96
C ASP A 152 -3.83 7.37 -16.51
N LEU A 153 -4.79 6.64 -15.94
CA LEU A 153 -5.10 5.28 -16.39
C LEU A 153 -5.71 5.29 -17.80
N PRO A 154 -5.30 4.35 -18.67
CA PRO A 154 -5.93 4.22 -19.97
C PRO A 154 -7.40 3.76 -19.84
N PRO A 155 -8.26 4.07 -20.81
CA PRO A 155 -9.62 3.55 -20.86
C PRO A 155 -9.65 2.01 -20.86
N ALA A 156 -10.52 1.43 -20.04
CA ALA A 156 -10.71 -0.01 -19.94
C ALA A 156 -12.15 -0.38 -19.57
N GLU A 157 -12.49 -1.64 -19.81
CA GLU A 157 -13.77 -2.22 -19.38
C GLU A 157 -13.75 -2.60 -17.90
N GLN A 158 -12.57 -2.85 -17.33
CA GLN A 158 -12.40 -3.20 -15.93
C GLN A 158 -11.08 -2.65 -15.39
N TYR A 159 -11.13 -2.18 -14.15
CA TYR A 159 -10.00 -1.66 -13.40
C TYR A 159 -9.79 -2.46 -12.12
N VAL A 160 -8.53 -2.73 -11.79
CA VAL A 160 -8.14 -3.26 -10.48
C VAL A 160 -7.21 -2.24 -9.84
N LEU A 161 -7.68 -1.61 -8.76
CA LEU A 161 -7.01 -0.47 -8.16
C LEU A 161 -6.53 -0.77 -6.75
N GLU A 162 -5.27 -0.47 -6.48
CA GLU A 162 -4.81 -0.28 -5.10
C GLU A 162 -5.14 1.14 -4.64
N LEU A 163 -5.77 1.28 -3.47
CA LEU A 163 -6.12 2.58 -2.90
C LEU A 163 -5.54 2.75 -1.49
N SER A 164 -4.88 3.88 -1.24
CA SER A 164 -4.40 4.26 0.09
C SER A 164 -5.53 4.82 0.97
N SER A 165 -5.30 4.95 2.29
CA SER A 165 -6.25 5.63 3.20
C SER A 165 -6.47 7.08 2.79
N TYR A 166 -5.44 7.78 2.33
CA TYR A 166 -5.53 9.14 1.82
C TYR A 166 -6.50 9.26 0.64
N GLN A 167 -6.39 8.35 -0.33
CA GLN A 167 -7.30 8.31 -1.49
C GLN A 167 -8.71 7.91 -1.09
N CYS A 168 -8.84 6.91 -0.21
CA CYS A 168 -10.15 6.45 0.29
C CYS A 168 -10.89 7.57 1.04
N SER A 169 -10.17 8.41 1.79
CA SER A 169 -10.76 9.47 2.63
C SER A 169 -11.63 10.49 1.88
N ASP A 170 -11.34 10.72 0.60
CA ASP A 170 -12.06 11.70 -0.22
C ASP A 170 -13.12 11.07 -1.13
N LEU A 171 -13.23 9.74 -1.18
CA LEU A 171 -14.18 9.08 -2.07
C LEU A 171 -15.61 9.51 -1.76
N THR A 172 -16.38 9.76 -2.81
CA THR A 172 -17.83 9.99 -2.76
C THR A 172 -18.63 8.82 -3.33
N ASP A 173 -17.92 7.88 -3.94
CA ASP A 173 -18.44 6.74 -4.68
C ASP A 173 -17.54 5.55 -4.35
N SER A 174 -18.15 4.39 -4.11
CA SER A 174 -17.44 3.15 -3.85
C SER A 174 -17.17 2.45 -5.17
N PRO A 175 -16.07 1.70 -5.32
CA PRO A 175 -15.90 0.82 -6.46
C PRO A 175 -17.02 -0.24 -6.46
N ARG A 176 -17.32 -0.80 -7.64
CA ARG A 176 -18.26 -1.92 -7.78
C ARG A 176 -17.92 -3.06 -6.82
N VAL A 177 -16.64 -3.43 -6.75
CA VAL A 177 -16.14 -4.41 -5.78
C VAL A 177 -15.17 -3.72 -4.85
N ALA A 178 -15.43 -3.77 -3.54
CA ALA A 178 -14.56 -3.21 -2.52
C ALA A 178 -13.90 -4.31 -1.70
N VAL A 179 -12.58 -4.23 -1.57
CA VAL A 179 -11.76 -5.23 -0.89
C VAL A 179 -10.95 -4.58 0.21
N VAL A 180 -11.00 -5.13 1.42
CA VAL A 180 -10.18 -4.66 2.56
C VAL A 180 -9.32 -5.80 3.09
N THR A 181 -8.00 -5.62 3.11
CA THR A 181 -7.07 -6.71 3.42
C THR A 181 -6.61 -6.76 4.88
N SER A 182 -6.60 -5.62 5.59
CA SER A 182 -6.30 -5.54 7.03
C SER A 182 -6.51 -4.14 7.62
N LEU A 183 -6.60 -4.05 8.95
CA LEU A 183 -6.62 -2.79 9.74
C LEU A 183 -5.59 -2.83 10.88
N PHE A 184 -4.49 -2.10 10.68
CA PHE A 184 -3.45 -1.86 11.70
C PHE A 184 -3.12 -0.36 11.80
N PRO A 185 -2.77 0.16 12.98
CA PRO A 185 -2.48 1.59 13.15
C PRO A 185 -1.28 2.01 12.30
N GLU A 186 -1.49 2.99 11.41
CA GLU A 186 -0.45 3.53 10.54
C GLU A 186 -0.82 4.97 10.15
N HIS A 187 0.16 5.85 9.93
CA HIS A 187 -0.07 7.24 9.50
C HIS A 187 -1.00 8.07 10.42
N LEU A 188 -0.97 7.82 11.73
CA LEU A 188 -1.91 8.41 12.69
C LEU A 188 -1.81 9.94 12.76
N ASP A 189 -0.62 10.49 12.56
CA ASP A 189 -0.33 11.92 12.46
C ASP A 189 -1.10 12.60 11.32
N ALA A 190 -1.17 11.94 10.17
CA ALA A 190 -1.80 12.48 8.98
C ALA A 190 -3.34 12.37 9.00
N HIS A 191 -3.87 11.43 9.78
CA HIS A 191 -5.31 11.17 9.91
C HIS A 191 -5.92 11.73 11.20
N GLY A 192 -5.10 12.05 12.20
CA GLY A 192 -5.53 12.60 13.49
C GLY A 192 -5.89 11.54 14.55
N GLY A 193 -5.58 10.27 14.30
CA GLY A 193 -5.87 9.16 15.21
C GLY A 193 -6.15 7.84 14.50
N GLU A 194 -6.15 6.76 15.27
CA GLU A 194 -6.41 5.40 14.78
C GLU A 194 -7.83 5.26 14.23
N ARG A 195 -8.82 5.79 14.96
CA ARG A 195 -10.23 5.74 14.56
C ARG A 195 -10.45 6.46 13.23
N GLU A 196 -9.87 7.65 13.07
CA GLU A 196 -9.95 8.45 11.86
C GLU A 196 -9.26 7.75 10.69
N TYR A 197 -8.10 7.13 10.91
CA TYR A 197 -7.41 6.33 9.90
C TYR A 197 -8.26 5.15 9.41
N TYR A 198 -8.91 4.41 10.31
CA TYR A 198 -9.80 3.30 9.94
C TYR A 198 -11.03 3.79 9.21
N ARG A 199 -11.70 4.84 9.70
CA ARG A 199 -12.83 5.47 9.00
C ARG A 199 -12.45 5.86 7.58
N ASP A 200 -11.33 6.54 7.41
CA ASP A 200 -10.88 7.04 6.11
C ASP A 200 -10.59 5.89 5.13
N LYS A 201 -10.04 4.79 5.63
CA LYS A 201 -9.81 3.58 4.83
C LYS A 201 -11.12 2.84 4.50
N LEU A 202 -12.00 2.68 5.48
CA LEU A 202 -13.30 2.02 5.32
C LEU A 202 -14.31 2.87 4.54
N ASN A 203 -14.00 4.13 4.23
CA ASN A 203 -14.78 4.94 3.30
C ASN A 203 -14.90 4.29 1.91
N LEU A 204 -13.98 3.38 1.55
CA LEU A 204 -14.12 2.52 0.37
C LEU A 204 -15.44 1.73 0.34
N LEU A 205 -16.00 1.40 1.52
CA LEU A 205 -17.23 0.63 1.69
C LEU A 205 -18.48 1.51 1.86
N ALA A 206 -18.31 2.82 2.05
CA ALA A 206 -19.36 3.70 2.58
C ALA A 206 -20.45 4.09 1.56
N HIS A 207 -20.24 3.83 0.27
CA HIS A 207 -21.10 4.30 -0.81
C HIS A 207 -21.68 3.14 -1.63
N ALA A 208 -22.14 2.10 -0.92
CA ALA A 208 -22.87 0.96 -1.48
C ALA A 208 -22.13 0.25 -2.65
N PRO A 209 -20.94 -0.33 -2.41
CA PRO A 209 -20.35 -1.26 -3.38
C PRO A 209 -21.30 -2.45 -3.65
N GLU A 210 -21.24 -3.05 -4.83
CA GLU A 210 -22.07 -4.24 -5.17
C GLU A 210 -21.58 -5.52 -4.49
N LEU A 211 -20.29 -5.57 -4.16
CA LEU A 211 -19.64 -6.70 -3.50
C LEU A 211 -18.58 -6.20 -2.52
N ILE A 212 -18.57 -6.78 -1.33
CA ILE A 212 -17.55 -6.51 -0.31
C ILE A 212 -16.83 -7.81 0.05
N VAL A 213 -15.51 -7.82 -0.08
CA VAL A 213 -14.65 -8.93 0.36
C VAL A 213 -13.67 -8.40 1.41
N ILE A 214 -13.57 -9.10 2.54
CA ILE A 214 -12.64 -8.76 3.62
C ILE A 214 -11.72 -9.95 3.93
N ASN A 215 -10.54 -9.67 4.45
CA ASN A 215 -9.71 -10.71 5.06
C ASN A 215 -10.32 -11.14 6.41
N GLY A 216 -10.94 -12.32 6.43
CA GLY A 216 -11.62 -12.89 7.59
C GLY A 216 -10.68 -13.37 8.71
N ALA A 217 -9.36 -13.34 8.49
CA ALA A 217 -8.37 -13.64 9.53
C ALA A 217 -7.92 -12.40 10.32
N ASP A 218 -8.38 -11.20 9.96
CA ASP A 218 -8.14 -9.97 10.70
C ASP A 218 -9.37 -9.67 11.59
N GLU A 219 -9.27 -9.99 12.88
CA GLU A 219 -10.38 -9.86 13.84
C GLU A 219 -10.89 -8.42 13.96
N ARG A 220 -9.99 -7.43 13.84
CA ARG A 220 -10.35 -6.02 13.90
C ARG A 220 -11.16 -5.65 12.67
N LEU A 221 -10.71 -6.03 11.49
CA LEU A 221 -11.44 -5.79 10.25
C LEU A 221 -12.82 -6.46 10.28
N VAL A 222 -12.91 -7.71 10.75
CA VAL A 222 -14.20 -8.40 10.93
C VAL A 222 -15.12 -7.63 11.87
N THR A 223 -14.59 -7.13 12.99
CA THR A 223 -15.35 -6.33 13.96
C THR A 223 -15.85 -5.01 13.38
N GLU A 224 -14.96 -4.24 12.72
CA GLU A 224 -15.29 -2.93 12.14
C GLU A 224 -16.27 -3.02 10.96
N THR A 225 -16.38 -4.20 10.33
CA THR A 225 -17.22 -4.40 9.14
C THR A 225 -18.48 -5.25 9.36
N VAL A 226 -18.73 -5.72 10.59
CA VAL A 226 -19.86 -6.61 10.91
C VAL A 226 -21.23 -6.04 10.52
N ALA A 227 -21.40 -4.72 10.63
CA ALA A 227 -22.63 -4.01 10.31
C ALA A 227 -22.69 -3.49 8.86
N VAL A 228 -21.59 -3.59 8.12
CA VAL A 228 -21.50 -3.07 6.74
C VAL A 228 -22.20 -4.04 5.80
N LYS A 229 -23.03 -3.49 4.92
CA LYS A 229 -23.75 -4.21 3.87
C LYS A 229 -23.39 -3.66 2.50
N ASP A 230 -23.39 -4.53 1.50
CA ASP A 230 -23.29 -4.13 0.10
C ASP A 230 -24.61 -3.49 -0.40
N ALA A 231 -24.63 -3.05 -1.66
CA ALA A 231 -25.79 -2.45 -2.30
C ALA A 231 -27.04 -3.36 -2.34
N ASN A 232 -26.84 -4.67 -2.20
CA ASN A 232 -27.88 -5.69 -2.23
C ASN A 232 -28.32 -6.12 -0.81
N GLY A 233 -27.72 -5.56 0.24
CA GLY A 233 -28.03 -5.88 1.63
C GLY A 233 -27.30 -7.12 2.18
N PHE A 234 -26.35 -7.70 1.43
CA PHE A 234 -25.54 -8.82 1.92
C PHE A 234 -24.38 -8.33 2.79
N ALA A 235 -23.96 -9.18 3.74
CA ALA A 235 -22.78 -8.92 4.56
C ALA A 235 -21.50 -9.03 3.72
N ALA A 236 -20.43 -8.38 4.19
CA ALA A 236 -19.09 -8.61 3.65
C ALA A 236 -18.73 -10.11 3.67
N ILE A 237 -18.07 -10.59 2.63
CA ILE A 237 -17.57 -11.97 2.53
C ILE A 237 -16.21 -12.06 3.23
N PRO A 238 -16.10 -12.77 4.37
CA PRO A 238 -14.81 -12.98 5.03
C PRO A 238 -14.06 -14.14 4.37
N ALA A 239 -12.93 -13.86 3.72
CA ALA A 239 -12.07 -14.87 3.10
C ALA A 239 -10.79 -15.09 3.91
N GLY A 240 -10.26 -16.31 3.93
CA GLY A 240 -9.04 -16.68 4.66
C GLY A 240 -9.24 -16.88 6.17
N GLY A 241 -10.45 -16.71 6.69
CA GLY A 241 -10.85 -17.11 8.05
C GLY A 241 -11.15 -18.61 8.14
N GLY A 242 -11.20 -19.15 9.37
CA GLY A 242 -11.33 -20.60 9.61
C GLY A 242 -12.52 -21.26 8.89
N ASP A 243 -13.71 -20.70 9.03
CA ASP A 243 -14.96 -21.22 8.44
C ASP A 243 -15.32 -20.58 7.09
N SER A 244 -14.36 -19.91 6.45
CA SER A 244 -14.63 -19.21 5.19
C SER A 244 -14.71 -20.16 3.99
N ARG A 245 -15.51 -19.75 2.99
CA ARG A 245 -15.58 -20.46 1.70
C ARG A 245 -14.20 -20.59 1.06
N PHE A 246 -13.37 -19.55 1.13
CA PHE A 246 -12.00 -19.60 0.66
C PHE A 246 -11.05 -19.62 1.83
N ARG A 247 -10.50 -20.79 2.15
CA ARG A 247 -9.53 -20.97 3.24
C ARG A 247 -8.25 -21.60 2.73
N VAL A 248 -7.20 -21.49 3.54
CA VAL A 248 -5.88 -22.01 3.22
C VAL A 248 -5.26 -22.64 4.45
N GLU A 249 -4.66 -23.80 4.25
CA GLU A 249 -3.84 -24.47 5.25
C GLU A 249 -2.37 -24.13 4.99
N ASP A 250 -1.65 -23.85 6.07
CA ASP A 250 -0.30 -23.31 6.05
C ASP A 250 0.73 -24.08 5.22
N ASP A 251 0.67 -25.41 5.33
CA ASP A 251 1.46 -26.38 4.57
C ASP A 251 0.57 -27.39 3.83
N GLY A 252 -0.70 -27.03 3.62
CA GLY A 252 -1.71 -27.91 3.04
C GLY A 252 -2.25 -27.39 1.73
N GLU A 253 -3.57 -27.39 1.62
CA GLU A 253 -4.27 -27.04 0.38
C GLU A 253 -4.97 -25.67 0.49
N VAL A 254 -5.28 -25.10 -0.68
CA VAL A 254 -6.20 -23.97 -0.82
C VAL A 254 -7.57 -24.53 -1.20
N TYR A 255 -8.62 -24.12 -0.48
CA TYR A 255 -9.96 -24.68 -0.64
C TYR A 255 -10.98 -23.66 -1.15
N CYS A 256 -11.98 -24.14 -1.89
CA CYS A 256 -13.27 -23.49 -2.11
C CYS A 256 -14.38 -24.38 -1.53
N SER A 257 -14.94 -24.00 -0.38
CA SER A 257 -15.80 -24.86 0.45
C SER A 257 -15.08 -26.19 0.73
N ASP A 258 -15.64 -27.33 0.30
CA ASP A 258 -15.03 -28.64 0.51
C ASP A 258 -14.11 -29.07 -0.65
N GLU A 259 -14.05 -28.29 -1.73
CA GLU A 259 -13.23 -28.58 -2.90
C GLU A 259 -11.79 -28.08 -2.71
N VAL A 260 -10.83 -28.99 -2.85
CA VAL A 260 -9.41 -28.67 -2.95
C VAL A 260 -9.14 -28.03 -4.31
N LEU A 261 -8.61 -26.80 -4.34
CA LEU A 261 -8.20 -26.15 -5.58
C LEU A 261 -6.78 -26.57 -5.96
N PHE A 262 -5.79 -26.30 -5.10
CA PHE A 262 -4.38 -26.64 -5.33
C PHE A 262 -3.55 -26.46 -4.05
N PRO A 263 -2.35 -27.03 -3.99
CA PRO A 263 -1.49 -26.92 -2.81
C PRO A 263 -1.13 -25.47 -2.49
N ARG A 264 -1.03 -25.10 -1.20
CA ARG A 264 -0.56 -23.77 -0.76
C ARG A 264 0.80 -23.42 -1.35
N GLY A 265 1.68 -24.42 -1.50
CA GLY A 265 3.00 -24.28 -2.11
C GLY A 265 2.98 -23.85 -3.59
N THR A 266 1.82 -23.90 -4.27
CA THR A 266 1.64 -23.35 -5.61
C THR A 266 1.96 -21.85 -5.62
N LEU A 267 1.54 -21.11 -4.59
CA LEU A 267 1.90 -19.70 -4.45
C LEU A 267 3.32 -19.59 -3.89
N ARG A 268 4.27 -19.18 -4.73
CA ARG A 268 5.69 -19.04 -4.38
C ARG A 268 5.96 -17.99 -3.29
N LEU A 269 5.04 -17.05 -3.08
CA LEU A 269 5.17 -16.06 -2.02
C LEU A 269 5.06 -16.72 -0.65
N ARG A 270 6.08 -16.50 0.19
CA ARG A 270 6.16 -17.04 1.57
C ARG A 270 5.20 -16.37 2.53
N GLY A 271 4.93 -17.03 3.65
CA GLY A 271 4.18 -16.47 4.77
C GLY A 271 2.67 -16.74 4.72
N ARG A 272 2.10 -16.92 5.92
CA ARG A 272 0.65 -17.14 6.16
C ARG A 272 -0.22 -16.05 5.54
N HIS A 273 0.21 -14.81 5.66
CA HIS A 273 -0.50 -13.63 5.15
C HIS A 273 -0.68 -13.69 3.62
N ASN A 274 0.28 -14.24 2.87
CA ASN A 274 0.14 -14.36 1.41
C ASN A 274 -0.84 -15.45 1.00
N GLY A 275 -0.96 -16.52 1.78
CA GLY A 275 -2.05 -17.49 1.60
C GLY A 275 -3.43 -16.82 1.80
N ARG A 276 -3.56 -15.98 2.83
CA ARG A 276 -4.81 -15.23 3.09
C ARG A 276 -5.12 -14.21 2.00
N ASN A 277 -4.11 -13.50 1.48
CA ASN A 277 -4.25 -12.60 0.33
C ASN A 277 -4.78 -13.36 -0.91
N LEU A 278 -4.31 -14.60 -1.13
CA LEU A 278 -4.81 -15.47 -2.19
C LEU A 278 -6.27 -15.86 -1.97
N CYS A 279 -6.67 -16.22 -0.75
CA CYS A 279 -8.08 -16.49 -0.44
C CYS A 279 -8.98 -15.28 -0.74
N VAL A 280 -8.54 -14.08 -0.37
CA VAL A 280 -9.25 -12.83 -0.69
C VAL A 280 -9.36 -12.62 -2.20
N ALA A 281 -8.28 -12.83 -2.95
CA ALA A 281 -8.30 -12.70 -4.40
C ALA A 281 -9.26 -13.70 -5.07
N LEU A 282 -9.24 -14.97 -4.65
CA LEU A 282 -10.14 -16.01 -5.16
C LEU A 282 -11.61 -15.70 -4.82
N ALA A 283 -11.89 -15.18 -3.62
CA ALA A 283 -13.23 -14.76 -3.23
C ALA A 283 -13.76 -13.59 -4.08
N VAL A 284 -12.89 -12.67 -4.50
CA VAL A 284 -13.25 -11.61 -5.44
C VAL A 284 -13.63 -12.19 -6.80
N LEU A 285 -12.82 -13.11 -7.34
CA LEU A 285 -13.10 -13.76 -8.63
C LEU A 285 -14.45 -14.50 -8.61
N ASP A 286 -14.69 -15.31 -7.58
CA ASP A 286 -15.96 -16.02 -7.39
C ASP A 286 -17.15 -15.05 -7.24
N GLY A 287 -16.98 -14.01 -6.43
CA GLY A 287 -18.02 -13.00 -6.19
C GLY A 287 -18.41 -12.19 -7.44
N ILE A 288 -17.54 -12.10 -8.45
CA ILE A 288 -17.87 -11.50 -9.75
C ILE A 288 -18.30 -12.53 -10.82
N GLY A 289 -18.62 -13.75 -10.39
CA GLY A 289 -19.19 -14.81 -11.22
C GLY A 289 -18.17 -15.60 -12.04
N ILE A 290 -16.94 -15.76 -11.56
CA ILE A 290 -15.99 -16.73 -12.13
C ILE A 290 -16.12 -18.04 -11.34
N ASP A 291 -16.37 -19.15 -12.03
CA ASP A 291 -16.37 -20.46 -11.39
C ASP A 291 -14.92 -20.90 -11.12
N VAL A 292 -14.45 -20.58 -9.92
CA VAL A 292 -13.08 -20.88 -9.47
C VAL A 292 -12.77 -22.38 -9.43
N VAL A 293 -13.80 -23.24 -9.30
CA VAL A 293 -13.63 -24.69 -9.26
C VAL A 293 -13.48 -25.22 -10.68
N ALA A 294 -14.26 -24.71 -11.63
CA ALA A 294 -14.11 -25.03 -13.04
C ALA A 294 -12.77 -24.51 -13.62
N GLU A 295 -12.33 -23.33 -13.20
CA GLU A 295 -11.07 -22.71 -13.62
C GLU A 295 -9.83 -23.17 -12.82
N ARG A 296 -9.95 -24.24 -12.03
CA ARG A 296 -8.92 -24.69 -11.07
C ARG A 296 -7.53 -24.81 -11.70
N ASP A 297 -7.40 -25.45 -12.85
CA ASP A 297 -6.11 -25.66 -13.51
C ASP A 297 -5.51 -24.36 -14.07
N THR A 298 -6.35 -23.50 -14.67
CA THR A 298 -5.96 -22.16 -15.14
C THR A 298 -5.45 -21.31 -13.98
N LEU A 299 -6.21 -21.27 -12.88
CA LEU A 299 -5.87 -20.52 -11.69
C LEU A 299 -4.63 -21.07 -11.00
N ARG A 300 -4.45 -22.40 -10.95
CA ARG A 300 -3.24 -23.01 -10.40
C ARG A 300 -1.99 -22.55 -11.15
N ALA A 301 -2.00 -22.61 -12.48
CA ALA A 301 -0.88 -22.17 -13.32
C ALA A 301 -0.63 -20.65 -13.18
N ALA A 302 -1.70 -19.86 -13.07
CA ALA A 302 -1.59 -18.42 -12.84
C ALA A 302 -0.99 -18.10 -11.46
N VAL A 303 -1.42 -18.79 -10.39
CA VAL A 303 -0.84 -18.65 -9.05
C VAL A 303 0.63 -19.07 -9.01
N GLU A 304 1.00 -20.13 -9.72
CA GLU A 304 2.39 -20.60 -9.79
C GLU A 304 3.33 -19.61 -10.50
N SER A 305 2.83 -19.00 -11.57
CA SER A 305 3.59 -18.01 -12.35
C SER A 305 3.62 -16.63 -11.72
N PHE A 306 2.72 -16.34 -10.77
CA PHE A 306 2.62 -15.04 -10.12
C PHE A 306 3.93 -14.67 -9.41
N GLN A 307 4.47 -13.51 -9.78
CA GLN A 307 5.59 -12.90 -9.10
C GLN A 307 5.08 -11.78 -8.20
N GLY A 308 5.60 -11.72 -6.98
CA GLY A 308 5.34 -10.60 -6.07
C GLY A 308 5.82 -9.28 -6.67
N LEU A 309 5.41 -8.17 -6.04
CA LEU A 309 5.94 -6.87 -6.43
C LEU A 309 7.46 -6.83 -6.17
N PRO A 310 8.24 -6.20 -7.06
CA PRO A 310 9.65 -5.96 -6.81
C PRO A 310 9.86 -5.31 -5.42
N HIS A 311 10.94 -5.69 -4.75
CA HIS A 311 11.36 -5.10 -3.48
C HIS A 311 10.41 -5.33 -2.28
N ARG A 312 9.54 -6.36 -2.36
CA ARG A 312 8.70 -6.86 -1.27
C ARG A 312 9.03 -8.32 -1.01
N LEU A 313 9.76 -8.58 0.08
CA LEU A 313 10.31 -9.91 0.43
C LEU A 313 11.00 -10.61 -0.76
N ALA A 314 11.71 -9.85 -1.60
CA ALA A 314 12.37 -10.38 -2.79
C ALA A 314 13.65 -11.13 -2.39
N GLU A 315 13.66 -12.45 -2.58
CA GLU A 315 14.83 -13.29 -2.28
C GLU A 315 15.92 -13.12 -3.35
N ILE A 316 17.16 -13.00 -2.90
CA ILE A 316 18.39 -12.98 -3.67
C ILE A 316 19.21 -14.17 -3.17
N GLU A 317 19.37 -15.18 -4.02
CA GLU A 317 20.25 -16.32 -3.74
C GLU A 317 21.71 -15.88 -3.76
N ASP A 318 22.50 -16.46 -2.86
CA ASP A 318 23.91 -16.14 -2.70
C ASP A 318 24.78 -17.39 -2.64
N PRO A 319 25.99 -17.39 -3.24
CA PRO A 319 26.88 -18.55 -3.26
C PRO A 319 27.28 -19.08 -1.87
N SER A 320 27.19 -18.28 -0.81
CA SER A 320 27.49 -18.70 0.56
C SER A 320 26.42 -19.62 1.18
N GLY A 321 25.26 -19.78 0.52
CA GLY A 321 24.11 -20.52 1.05
C GLY A 321 23.24 -19.71 2.02
N LEU A 322 23.52 -18.41 2.19
CA LEU A 322 22.60 -17.46 2.82
C LEU A 322 21.51 -17.03 1.84
N THR A 323 20.32 -16.72 2.35
CA THR A 323 19.26 -16.06 1.57
C THR A 323 19.23 -14.57 1.93
N PHE A 324 19.49 -13.68 0.98
CA PHE A 324 19.26 -12.26 1.19
C PHE A 324 17.84 -11.90 0.77
N VAL A 325 17.18 -11.03 1.52
CA VAL A 325 15.78 -10.68 1.28
C VAL A 325 15.65 -9.18 1.27
N ASP A 326 15.23 -8.63 0.14
CA ASP A 326 14.91 -7.22 -0.02
C ASP A 326 13.44 -6.97 0.27
N ASP A 327 13.17 -6.35 1.41
CA ASP A 327 11.87 -5.81 1.80
C ASP A 327 11.98 -4.31 2.13
N THR A 328 12.70 -3.56 1.28
CA THR A 328 12.88 -2.10 1.40
C THR A 328 11.55 -1.33 1.51
N LEU A 329 10.43 -1.91 1.07
CA LEU A 329 9.09 -1.31 1.19
C LEU A 329 8.52 -1.39 2.62
N SER A 330 9.17 -2.10 3.54
CA SER A 330 8.85 -2.16 4.96
C SER A 330 9.28 -0.88 5.69
N THR A 331 8.42 0.13 5.66
CA THR A 331 8.70 1.47 6.21
C THR A 331 8.07 1.71 7.59
N SER A 332 7.50 0.68 8.22
CA SER A 332 6.89 0.75 9.57
C SER A 332 7.18 -0.49 10.43
N PRO A 333 7.15 -0.37 11.77
CA PRO A 333 7.37 -1.47 12.71
C PRO A 333 6.53 -2.71 12.40
N TYR A 334 5.23 -2.53 12.17
CA TYR A 334 4.31 -3.63 11.82
C TYR A 334 4.65 -4.30 10.48
N SER A 335 5.16 -3.55 9.50
CA SER A 335 5.63 -4.16 8.23
C SER A 335 6.80 -5.09 8.51
N ALA A 336 7.73 -4.67 9.38
CA ALA A 336 8.90 -5.45 9.71
C ALA A 336 8.56 -6.71 10.51
N MET A 337 7.59 -6.63 11.42
CA MET A 337 7.06 -7.80 12.13
C MET A 337 6.58 -8.88 11.14
N HIS A 338 5.75 -8.49 10.16
CA HIS A 338 5.26 -9.45 9.15
C HIS A 338 6.35 -10.02 8.25
N ALA A 339 7.40 -9.24 7.97
CA ALA A 339 8.55 -9.69 7.21
C ALA A 339 9.37 -10.72 8.01
N ILE A 340 9.51 -10.50 9.32
CA ILE A 340 10.18 -11.41 10.25
C ILE A 340 9.40 -12.72 10.38
N ASP A 341 8.08 -12.65 10.57
CA ASP A 341 7.18 -13.82 10.63
C ASP A 341 7.26 -14.70 9.38
N ALA A 342 7.56 -14.11 8.21
CA ALA A 342 7.68 -14.87 6.96
C ALA A 342 8.87 -15.84 6.93
N TYR A 343 9.84 -15.66 7.84
CA TYR A 343 11.05 -16.48 7.97
C TYR A 343 11.17 -17.13 9.35
N GLU A 344 10.06 -17.25 10.08
CA GLU A 344 10.00 -17.98 11.35
C GLU A 344 10.60 -19.39 11.21
N GLY A 345 11.39 -19.81 12.20
CA GLY A 345 12.07 -21.11 12.19
C GLY A 345 13.39 -21.16 11.40
N ARG A 346 13.82 -20.06 10.77
CA ARG A 346 15.16 -19.94 10.17
C ARG A 346 16.06 -18.99 10.98
N PRO A 347 17.39 -19.21 11.02
CA PRO A 347 18.31 -18.22 11.59
C PRO A 347 18.19 -16.88 10.85
N LEU A 348 17.93 -15.79 11.56
CA LEU A 348 17.56 -14.52 10.96
C LEU A 348 18.46 -13.37 11.43
N THR A 349 18.93 -12.56 10.48
CA THR A 349 19.52 -11.24 10.73
C THR A 349 18.68 -10.19 10.02
N VAL A 350 18.18 -9.19 10.75
CA VAL A 350 17.30 -8.14 10.22
C VAL A 350 18.03 -6.80 10.18
N LEU A 351 17.99 -6.12 9.04
CA LEU A 351 18.51 -4.76 8.89
C LEU A 351 17.37 -3.76 9.06
N VAL A 352 17.45 -2.94 10.10
CA VAL A 352 16.44 -1.93 10.47
C VAL A 352 17.05 -0.53 10.44
N GLY A 353 16.27 0.52 10.26
CA GLY A 353 16.73 1.91 10.29
C GLY A 353 16.54 2.66 8.97
N GLY A 354 16.48 3.98 9.08
CA GLY A 354 16.18 4.91 7.99
C GLY A 354 15.78 6.26 8.56
N THR A 355 15.04 7.07 7.81
CA THR A 355 14.60 8.39 8.28
C THR A 355 13.83 8.29 9.59
N ASP A 356 14.27 8.98 10.64
CA ASP A 356 13.50 9.07 11.88
C ASP A 356 12.32 10.04 11.68
N ARG A 357 11.10 9.52 11.87
CA ARG A 357 9.84 10.29 11.85
C ARG A 357 9.13 10.30 13.20
N GLY A 358 9.81 9.92 14.28
CA GLY A 358 9.16 9.79 15.58
C GLY A 358 8.27 8.55 15.70
N LEU A 359 8.49 7.50 14.88
CA LEU A 359 7.68 6.27 14.91
C LEU A 359 7.78 5.59 16.29
N ASP A 360 6.69 4.95 16.72
CA ASP A 360 6.66 4.14 17.93
C ASP A 360 7.13 2.71 17.63
N TYR A 361 8.22 2.28 18.27
CA TYR A 361 8.85 0.97 18.08
C TYR A 361 8.48 -0.04 19.18
N ALA A 362 7.68 0.34 20.18
CA ALA A 362 7.23 -0.57 21.23
C ALA A 362 6.51 -1.83 20.70
N PRO A 363 5.68 -1.77 19.64
CA PRO A 363 5.08 -2.97 19.05
C PRO A 363 6.12 -3.96 18.49
N LEU A 364 7.20 -3.44 17.90
CA LEU A 364 8.29 -4.28 17.40
C LEU A 364 9.03 -4.93 18.57
N ARG A 365 9.34 -4.18 19.64
CA ARG A 365 9.95 -4.74 20.85
C ARG A 365 9.11 -5.88 21.43
N GLU A 366 7.80 -5.68 21.54
CA GLU A 366 6.89 -6.70 22.06
C GLU A 366 6.92 -7.96 21.20
N HIS A 367 6.87 -7.79 19.88
CA HIS A 367 6.90 -8.89 18.94
C HIS A 367 8.20 -9.70 18.99
N LEU A 368 9.36 -9.03 19.09
CA LEU A 368 10.66 -9.70 19.13
C LEU A 368 10.97 -10.35 20.49
N ARG A 369 10.16 -10.12 21.54
CA ARG A 369 10.40 -10.65 22.89
C ARG A 369 10.53 -12.17 22.93
N HIS A 370 9.88 -12.87 22.00
CA HIS A 370 9.81 -14.33 21.97
C HIS A 370 10.66 -14.95 20.85
N LEU A 371 11.45 -14.15 20.14
CA LEU A 371 12.21 -14.59 18.97
C LEU A 371 13.72 -14.57 19.25
N GLU A 372 14.46 -15.40 18.52
CA GLU A 372 15.92 -15.42 18.51
C GLU A 372 16.44 -14.93 17.16
N LEU A 373 17.06 -13.74 17.12
CA LEU A 373 17.58 -13.15 15.89
C LEU A 373 18.70 -12.13 16.16
N THR A 374 19.40 -11.74 15.10
CA THR A 374 20.28 -10.57 15.10
C THR A 374 19.56 -9.38 14.45
N VAL A 375 19.69 -8.19 15.03
CA VAL A 375 19.18 -6.93 14.47
C VAL A 375 20.36 -5.99 14.26
N ILE A 376 20.52 -5.49 13.03
CA ILE A 376 21.54 -4.53 12.67
C ILE A 376 20.87 -3.18 12.38
N GLY A 377 21.19 -2.17 13.17
CA GLY A 377 20.71 -0.81 12.99
C GLY A 377 21.52 -0.05 11.93
N LEU A 378 20.83 0.43 10.91
CA LEU A 378 21.30 1.41 9.93
C LEU A 378 21.23 2.82 10.54
N PRO A 379 21.97 3.80 10.01
CA PRO A 379 21.99 5.15 10.57
C PRO A 379 20.61 5.84 10.65
N ASP A 380 20.59 6.97 11.36
CA ASP A 380 19.43 7.82 11.62
C ASP A 380 18.49 7.18 12.67
N SER A 381 17.45 6.43 12.28
CA SER A 381 16.52 5.82 13.25
C SER A 381 17.01 4.51 13.86
N GLY A 382 18.03 3.84 13.29
CA GLY A 382 18.49 2.53 13.78
C GLY A 382 18.99 2.55 15.22
N PRO A 383 19.84 3.49 15.66
CA PRO A 383 20.28 3.57 17.06
C PRO A 383 19.12 3.60 18.06
N ARG A 384 18.06 4.37 17.76
CA ARG A 384 16.85 4.43 18.57
C ARG A 384 16.06 3.12 18.57
N ILE A 385 15.98 2.44 17.42
CA ILE A 385 15.37 1.10 17.35
C ILE A 385 16.17 0.12 18.21
N LEU A 386 17.50 0.13 18.12
CA LEU A 386 18.35 -0.76 18.93
C LEU A 386 18.21 -0.48 20.44
N GLU A 387 18.11 0.79 20.84
CA GLU A 387 17.83 1.19 22.22
C GLU A 387 16.48 0.65 22.70
N GLU A 388 15.43 0.77 21.88
CA GLU A 388 14.11 0.20 22.18
C GLU A 388 14.16 -1.33 22.28
N LEU A 389 15.06 -2.02 21.59
CA LEU A 389 15.23 -3.47 21.65
C LEU A 389 16.20 -3.94 22.75
N ALA A 390 16.89 -3.02 23.44
CA ALA A 390 17.89 -3.35 24.43
C ALA A 390 17.34 -4.23 25.56
N GLY A 391 18.13 -5.22 25.98
CA GLY A 391 17.80 -6.14 27.07
C GLY A 391 16.84 -7.28 26.72
N LEU A 392 16.42 -7.43 25.46
CA LEU A 392 15.71 -8.64 25.01
C LEU A 392 16.68 -9.83 24.94
N PRO A 393 16.43 -10.95 25.65
CA PRO A 393 17.41 -12.02 25.82
C PRO A 393 17.75 -12.78 24.53
N GLY A 394 16.82 -12.87 23.58
CA GLY A 394 17.01 -13.56 22.29
C GLY A 394 17.46 -12.65 21.14
N VAL A 395 17.57 -11.34 21.37
CA VAL A 395 17.88 -10.37 20.31
C VAL A 395 19.29 -9.84 20.47
N ARG A 396 20.17 -10.23 19.53
CA ARG A 396 21.49 -9.60 19.41
C ARG A 396 21.37 -8.31 18.61
N THR A 397 21.86 -7.20 19.13
CA THR A 397 21.86 -5.89 18.45
C THR A 397 23.25 -5.46 18.04
N GLU A 398 23.40 -4.95 16.82
CA GLU A 398 24.64 -4.36 16.30
C GLU A 398 24.32 -3.09 15.52
N GLU A 399 25.27 -2.17 15.39
CA GLU A 399 25.12 -0.95 14.58
C GLU A 399 26.04 -0.99 13.36
N ALA A 400 25.59 -0.40 12.25
CA ALA A 400 26.36 -0.28 11.02
C ALA A 400 26.39 1.18 10.53
N GLU A 401 27.52 1.59 9.96
CA GLU A 401 27.74 2.96 9.46
C GLU A 401 26.95 3.27 8.19
N ASP A 402 26.62 2.24 7.41
CA ASP A 402 25.87 2.32 6.16
C ASP A 402 25.29 0.94 5.76
N LEU A 403 24.47 0.91 4.70
CA LEU A 403 23.86 -0.34 4.22
C LEU A 403 24.90 -1.36 3.73
N PRO A 404 25.95 -0.98 2.96
CA PRO A 404 27.00 -1.93 2.58
C PRO A 404 27.75 -2.56 3.77
N SER A 405 28.07 -1.80 4.81
CA SER A 405 28.71 -2.31 6.03
C SER A 405 27.75 -3.21 6.82
N ALA A 406 26.47 -2.88 6.86
CA ALA A 406 25.44 -3.74 7.46
C ALA A 406 25.36 -5.10 6.76
N VAL A 407 25.40 -5.14 5.41
CA VAL A 407 25.41 -6.40 4.65
C VAL A 407 26.66 -7.23 4.94
N ARG A 408 27.84 -6.60 4.97
CA ARG A 408 29.10 -7.29 5.34
C ARG A 408 29.08 -7.83 6.76
N LEU A 409 28.48 -7.09 7.70
CA LEU A 409 28.33 -7.53 9.08
C LEU A 409 27.32 -8.68 9.18
N ALA A 410 26.17 -8.56 8.51
CA ALA A 410 25.15 -9.60 8.47
C ALA A 410 25.69 -10.93 7.96
N ARG A 411 26.54 -10.92 6.91
CA ARG A 411 27.22 -12.13 6.43
C ARG A 411 28.05 -12.85 7.49
N LYS A 412 28.74 -12.09 8.35
CA LYS A 412 29.58 -12.65 9.41
C LYS A 412 28.76 -13.22 10.56
N LEU A 413 27.59 -12.64 10.82
CA LEU A 413 26.77 -12.94 12.00
C LEU A 413 25.67 -13.96 11.72
N THR A 414 25.19 -14.05 10.48
CA THR A 414 24.08 -14.93 10.12
C THR A 414 24.56 -16.37 10.05
N PRO A 415 23.94 -17.30 10.80
CA PRO A 415 24.30 -18.71 10.73
C PRO A 415 24.11 -19.31 9.33
N PRO A 416 24.86 -20.37 8.96
CA PRO A 416 24.69 -21.06 7.68
C PRO A 416 23.25 -21.48 7.41
N GLY A 417 22.77 -21.31 6.17
CA GLY A 417 21.38 -21.55 5.79
C GLY A 417 20.39 -20.50 6.31
N GLY A 418 20.87 -19.46 7.00
CA GLY A 418 20.09 -18.37 7.53
C GLY A 418 19.69 -17.32 6.48
N VAL A 419 18.99 -16.30 6.96
CA VAL A 419 18.37 -15.25 6.17
C VAL A 419 18.90 -13.89 6.62
N VAL A 420 19.29 -13.05 5.66
CA VAL A 420 19.58 -11.63 5.87
C VAL A 420 18.45 -10.81 5.29
N LEU A 421 17.59 -10.26 6.15
CA LEU A 421 16.39 -9.54 5.79
C LEU A 421 16.60 -8.03 5.88
N LEU A 422 16.60 -7.32 4.76
CA LEU A 422 16.42 -5.87 4.74
C LEU A 422 14.94 -5.55 4.92
N SER A 423 14.53 -5.32 6.16
CA SER A 423 13.17 -4.87 6.50
C SER A 423 13.26 -3.64 7.42
N PRO A 424 13.38 -2.43 6.85
CA PRO A 424 13.90 -1.26 7.55
C PRO A 424 13.09 -0.76 8.75
N ALA A 425 11.79 -1.07 8.83
CA ALA A 425 10.86 -0.49 9.81
C ALA A 425 10.82 1.06 9.81
N ALA A 426 11.41 1.68 8.77
CA ALA A 426 11.60 3.12 8.65
C ALA A 426 11.69 3.55 7.17
N PRO A 427 11.22 4.77 6.83
CA PRO A 427 11.36 5.33 5.49
C PRO A 427 12.80 5.45 4.99
N SER A 428 13.01 5.47 3.68
CA SER A 428 14.36 5.54 3.06
C SER A 428 14.89 6.95 2.80
N TYR A 429 14.05 7.98 2.96
CA TYR A 429 14.37 9.35 2.53
C TYR A 429 15.54 9.96 3.33
N GLY A 430 16.20 10.97 2.77
CA GLY A 430 17.39 11.59 3.36
C GLY A 430 18.68 10.94 2.86
N ARG A 431 18.89 9.64 3.13
CA ARG A 431 20.08 8.90 2.67
C ARG A 431 19.93 8.27 1.29
N PHE A 432 18.71 7.98 0.86
CA PHE A 432 18.42 7.44 -0.46
C PHE A 432 17.45 8.35 -1.21
N ARG A 433 17.56 8.39 -2.56
CA ARG A 433 16.64 9.15 -3.41
C ARG A 433 15.19 8.69 -3.25
N ASN A 434 15.01 7.38 -3.16
CA ASN A 434 13.74 6.68 -3.03
C ASN A 434 14.01 5.24 -2.52
N PHE A 435 12.96 4.42 -2.42
CA PHE A 435 13.10 3.05 -1.92
C PHE A 435 13.79 2.14 -2.96
N GLU A 436 13.63 2.42 -4.25
CA GLU A 436 14.29 1.72 -5.36
C GLU A 436 15.80 1.89 -5.27
N HIS A 437 16.28 3.11 -5.02
CA HIS A 437 17.71 3.36 -4.81
C HIS A 437 18.26 2.60 -3.58
N ARG A 438 17.47 2.46 -2.50
CA ARG A 438 17.88 1.64 -1.34
C ARG A 438 17.98 0.16 -1.71
N SER A 439 17.05 -0.36 -2.50
CA SER A 439 17.11 -1.71 -3.03
C SER A 439 18.33 -1.95 -3.93
N GLU A 440 18.60 -1.04 -4.87
CA GLU A 440 19.75 -1.12 -5.76
C GLU A 440 21.06 -1.22 -4.97
N VAL A 441 21.21 -0.38 -3.94
CA VAL A 441 22.38 -0.39 -3.04
C VAL A 441 22.46 -1.69 -2.25
N PHE A 442 21.34 -2.22 -1.76
CA PHE A 442 21.31 -3.51 -1.05
C PHE A 442 21.77 -4.64 -1.98
N ALA A 443 21.15 -4.78 -3.15
CA ALA A 443 21.49 -5.82 -4.11
C ALA A 443 22.94 -5.71 -4.60
N GLN A 444 23.46 -4.49 -4.76
CA GLN A 444 24.86 -4.26 -5.08
C GLN A 444 25.78 -4.67 -3.92
N ALA A 445 25.44 -4.28 -2.69
CA ALA A 445 26.21 -4.66 -1.51
C ALA A 445 26.25 -6.18 -1.30
N VAL A 446 25.15 -6.89 -1.60
CA VAL A 446 25.11 -8.37 -1.60
C VAL A 446 26.13 -8.91 -2.60
N ARG A 447 26.12 -8.43 -3.85
CA ARG A 447 27.08 -8.86 -4.89
C ARG A 447 28.54 -8.54 -4.52
N ASP A 448 28.81 -7.35 -4.00
CA ASP A 448 30.17 -6.89 -3.69
C ASP A 448 30.79 -7.59 -2.47
N SER A 449 29.96 -8.25 -1.66
CA SER A 449 30.38 -8.97 -0.46
C SER A 449 30.34 -10.49 -0.60
N ALA A 450 30.01 -10.99 -1.80
CA ALA A 450 29.94 -12.42 -2.13
C ALA A 450 31.32 -13.07 -2.31
#